data_AF-A0A1T4X3N3-F1
#
_entry.id   AF-A0A1T4X3N3-F1
#
_cell.length_a   1.000
_cell.length_b   1.000
_cell.length_c   1.000
_cell.angle_alpha   90.00
_cell.angle_beta   90.00
_cell.angle_gamma   90.00
#
_symmetry.space_group_name_H-M   'P 1'
#
loop_
_entity.id
_entity.type
_entity.pdbx_description
1 polymer ?
#
loop_
_entity_poly.entity_id
_entity_poly.type
_entity_poly.pdbx_seq_one_letter_code
_entity_poly.pdbx_strand_id
1 'polypeptide(L)'
;MSYKKLIEEHYVDINNLADLLFKLVNSYKLLIGGADELNKIALAKRKDVKKALDRAEDLGEVIDSIVDTLDKISYDYLDYCLIKSEIIKNKLDLKHICKEMDDELKDINKASN
;
A
#
# COMPACT_ATOMS: atom_id res chain seq x y z
N MET A 1 -12.80 -4.76 18.64
CA MET A 1 -12.50 -4.51 17.21
C MET A 1 -12.35 -5.87 16.53
N SER A 2 -12.94 -6.10 15.35
CA SER A 2 -12.74 -7.37 14.61
C SER A 2 -11.44 -7.29 13.81
N TYR A 3 -10.69 -8.41 13.70
CA TYR A 3 -9.47 -8.50 12.88
C TYR A 3 -9.70 -8.07 11.42
N LYS A 4 -10.90 -8.35 10.87
CA LYS A 4 -11.26 -7.91 9.51
C LYS A 4 -11.24 -6.38 9.39
N LYS A 5 -11.80 -5.68 10.39
CA LYS A 5 -11.88 -4.22 10.39
C LYS A 5 -10.49 -3.58 10.49
N LEU A 6 -9.62 -4.16 11.33
CA LEU A 6 -8.24 -3.69 11.48
C LEU A 6 -7.46 -3.76 10.15
N ILE A 7 -7.71 -4.79 9.35
CA ILE A 7 -7.02 -4.96 8.06
C ILE A 7 -7.62 -4.06 6.97
N GLU A 8 -8.93 -3.81 7.01
CA GLU A 8 -9.58 -2.81 6.15
C GLU A 8 -9.06 -1.40 6.45
N GLU A 9 -8.88 -1.07 7.74
CA GLU A 9 -8.24 0.17 8.21
C GLU A 9 -6.78 0.25 7.72
N HIS A 10 -6.01 -0.83 7.83
CA HIS A 10 -4.62 -0.89 7.32
C HIS A 10 -4.51 -0.62 5.82
N TYR A 11 -5.40 -1.20 5.01
CA TYR A 11 -5.46 -0.90 3.57
C TYR A 11 -5.76 0.58 3.29
N VAL A 12 -6.66 1.19 4.07
CA VAL A 12 -6.96 2.61 3.97
C VAL A 12 -5.74 3.46 4.33
N ASP A 13 -5.00 3.10 5.37
CA ASP A 13 -3.79 3.80 5.79
C ASP A 13 -2.69 3.76 4.73
N ILE A 14 -2.49 2.61 4.07
CA ILE A 14 -1.57 2.48 2.92
C ILE A 14 -1.95 3.45 1.79
N ASN A 15 -3.23 3.49 1.41
CA ASN A 15 -3.69 4.38 0.35
C ASN A 15 -3.53 5.85 0.74
N ASN A 16 -3.86 6.21 1.98
CA ASN A 16 -3.69 7.57 2.49
C ASN A 16 -2.22 8.01 2.47
N LEU A 17 -1.30 7.12 2.83
CA LEU A 17 0.14 7.39 2.76
C LEU A 17 0.64 7.50 1.32
N ALA A 18 0.15 6.67 0.40
CA ALA A 18 0.48 6.77 -1.03
C ALA A 18 0.00 8.10 -1.64
N ASP A 19 -1.22 8.52 -1.29
CA ASP A 19 -1.77 9.82 -1.70
C ASP A 19 -0.99 10.99 -1.10
N LEU A 20 -0.56 10.86 0.16
CA LEU A 20 0.29 11.86 0.81
C LEU A 20 1.65 11.95 0.13
N LEU A 21 2.28 10.82 -0.15
CA LEU A 21 3.56 10.75 -0.88
C LEU A 21 3.45 11.47 -2.23
N PHE A 22 2.40 11.20 -2.99
CA PHE A 22 2.17 11.88 -4.28
C PHE A 22 2.10 13.40 -4.14
N LYS A 23 1.37 13.90 -3.13
CA LYS A 23 1.25 15.35 -2.85
C LYS A 23 2.59 15.96 -2.45
N LEU A 24 3.39 15.26 -1.64
CA LEU A 24 4.71 15.74 -1.19
C LEU A 24 5.73 15.74 -2.32
N VAL A 25 5.77 14.70 -3.17
CA VAL A 25 6.63 14.66 -4.36
C VAL A 25 6.32 15.81 -5.31
N ASN A 26 5.05 16.15 -5.51
CA ASN A 26 4.68 17.32 -6.31
C ASN A 26 5.13 18.63 -5.65
N SER A 27 4.99 18.74 -4.33
CA SER A 27 5.48 19.90 -3.56
C SER A 27 7.00 20.05 -3.65
N TYR A 28 7.75 18.95 -3.58
CA TYR A 28 9.20 18.91 -3.76
C TYR A 28 9.60 19.42 -5.15
N LYS A 29 8.96 18.92 -6.22
CA LYS A 29 9.20 19.40 -7.59
C LYS A 29 8.95 20.90 -7.73
N LEU A 30 7.90 21.42 -7.10
CA LEU A 30 7.58 22.86 -7.10
C LEU A 30 8.64 23.68 -6.36
N LEU A 31 9.16 23.19 -5.23
CA LEU A 31 10.24 23.87 -4.50
C LEU A 31 11.53 23.94 -5.33
N ILE A 32 11.92 22.83 -5.97
CA ILE A 32 13.09 22.79 -6.86
C ILE A 32 12.89 23.72 -8.06
N GLY A 33 11.72 23.69 -8.70
CA GLY A 33 11.39 24.58 -9.81
C GLY A 33 11.42 26.06 -9.40
N GLY A 34 10.83 26.40 -8.26
CA GLY A 34 10.86 27.75 -7.71
C GLY A 34 12.28 28.22 -7.36
N ALA A 35 13.15 27.33 -6.87
CA ALA A 35 14.55 27.65 -6.62
C ALA A 35 15.31 27.96 -7.93
N ASP A 36 15.07 27.19 -8.99
CA ASP A 36 15.65 27.44 -10.33
C ASP A 36 15.16 28.76 -10.93
N GLU A 37 13.86 29.05 -10.83
CA GLU A 37 13.29 30.33 -11.26
C GLU A 37 13.90 31.50 -10.50
N LEU A 38 14.01 31.40 -9.17
CA LEU A 38 14.65 32.41 -8.33
C LEU A 38 16.11 32.63 -8.75
N ASN A 39 16.86 31.56 -9.06
CA ASN A 39 18.26 31.64 -9.46
C ASN A 39 18.47 32.37 -10.79
N LYS A 40 17.46 32.39 -11.66
CA LYS A 40 17.49 33.09 -12.96
C LYS A 40 17.20 34.59 -12.85
N ILE A 41 16.67 35.06 -11.73
CA ILE A 41 16.37 36.49 -11.52
C ILE A 41 17.69 37.23 -11.28
N ALA A 42 18.01 38.22 -12.13
CA ALA A 42 19.30 38.93 -12.13
C ALA A 42 19.70 39.58 -10.78
N LEU A 43 18.72 39.94 -9.94
CA LEU A 43 18.93 40.55 -8.62
C LEU A 43 18.65 39.61 -7.45
N ALA A 44 18.42 38.31 -7.70
CA ALA A 44 18.21 37.35 -6.65
C ALA A 44 19.49 37.17 -5.80
N LYS A 45 19.31 37.13 -4.48
CA LYS A 45 20.43 36.87 -3.59
C LYS A 45 20.65 35.37 -3.54
N ARG A 46 21.91 34.94 -3.65
CA ARG A 46 22.30 33.52 -3.51
C ARG A 46 21.73 32.87 -2.24
N LYS A 47 21.64 33.62 -1.15
CA LYS A 47 21.06 33.13 0.12
C LYS A 47 19.58 32.75 0.00
N ASP A 48 18.82 33.43 -0.86
CA ASP A 48 17.39 33.20 -1.02
C ASP A 48 17.16 31.94 -1.87
N VAL A 49 17.98 31.73 -2.90
CA VAL A 49 18.03 30.47 -3.67
C VAL A 49 18.41 29.30 -2.77
N LYS A 50 19.49 29.45 -1.98
CA LYS A 50 19.92 28.42 -1.02
C LYS A 50 18.79 28.06 -0.06
N LYS A 51 18.13 29.05 0.53
CA LYS A 51 17.00 28.81 1.44
C LYS A 51 15.83 28.06 0.78
N ALA A 52 15.61 28.26 -0.52
CA ALA A 52 14.60 27.50 -1.26
C ALA A 52 15.03 26.03 -1.47
N LEU A 53 16.32 25.79 -1.74
CA LEU A 53 16.88 24.45 -1.85
C LEU A 53 16.89 23.72 -0.50
N ASP A 54 17.31 24.38 0.58
CA ASP A 54 17.31 23.80 1.94
C ASP A 54 15.89 23.33 2.31
N ARG A 55 14.84 24.08 1.96
CA ARG A 55 13.44 23.65 2.17
C ARG A 55 13.03 22.44 1.33
N ALA A 56 13.57 22.32 0.13
CA ALA A 56 13.32 21.15 -0.72
C ALA A 56 14.00 19.91 -0.15
N GLU A 57 15.21 20.07 0.39
CA GLU A 57 15.97 19.02 1.08
C GLU A 57 15.21 18.54 2.33
N ASP A 58 14.77 19.45 3.19
CA ASP A 58 13.95 19.12 4.38
C ASP A 58 12.69 18.31 4.00
N LEU A 59 12.02 18.69 2.89
CA LEU A 59 10.86 17.96 2.39
C LEU A 59 11.23 16.59 1.80
N GLY A 60 12.42 16.48 1.20
CA GLY A 60 12.98 15.23 0.70
C GLY A 60 13.14 14.20 1.81
N GLU A 61 13.65 14.58 2.98
CA GLU A 61 13.80 13.68 4.13
C GLU A 61 12.44 13.12 4.61
N VAL A 62 11.38 13.95 4.57
CA VAL A 62 10.01 13.51 4.90
C VAL A 62 9.48 12.53 3.86
N ILE A 63 9.76 12.79 2.57
CA ILE A 63 9.39 11.88 1.47
C ILE A 63 10.06 10.52 1.66
N ASP A 64 11.35 10.49 1.95
CA ASP A 64 12.11 9.26 2.17
C ASP A 64 11.53 8.45 3.33
N SER A 65 11.20 9.12 4.45
CA SER A 65 10.56 8.49 5.61
C SER A 65 9.20 7.85 5.27
N ILE A 66 8.42 8.48 4.38
CA ILE A 66 7.13 7.95 3.94
C ILE A 66 7.33 6.76 2.98
N VAL A 67 8.31 6.82 2.09
CA VAL A 67 8.68 5.70 1.19
C VAL A 67 9.08 4.48 2.02
N ASP A 68 9.98 4.66 2.99
CA ASP A 68 10.42 3.58 3.89
C ASP A 68 9.28 2.98 4.70
N THR A 69 8.32 3.81 5.11
CA THR A 69 7.14 3.35 5.85
C THR A 69 6.22 2.56 4.93
N LEU A 70 5.90 3.09 3.74
CA LEU A 70 5.06 2.45 2.74
C LEU A 70 5.61 1.10 2.30
N ASP A 71 6.91 0.99 2.09
CA ASP A 71 7.57 -0.27 1.71
C ASP A 71 7.29 -1.36 2.77
N LYS A 72 7.57 -1.06 4.05
CA LYS A 72 7.35 -1.99 5.17
C LYS A 72 5.89 -2.41 5.30
N ILE A 73 4.97 -1.45 5.39
CA ILE A 73 3.56 -1.76 5.65
C ILE A 73 2.87 -2.45 4.46
N SER A 74 3.38 -2.26 3.26
CA SER A 74 2.89 -2.92 2.05
C SER A 74 3.23 -4.41 2.05
N TYR A 75 4.42 -4.79 2.50
CA TYR A 75 4.77 -6.22 2.67
C TYR A 75 3.84 -6.90 3.68
N ASP A 76 3.57 -6.26 4.81
CA ASP A 76 2.63 -6.81 5.81
C ASP A 76 1.23 -7.04 5.21
N TYR A 77 0.76 -6.12 4.37
CA TYR A 77 -0.53 -6.27 3.71
C TYR A 77 -0.53 -7.35 2.62
N LEU A 78 0.59 -7.50 1.88
CA LEU A 78 0.77 -8.57 0.90
C LEU A 78 0.75 -9.94 1.57
N ASP A 79 1.43 -10.11 2.71
CA ASP A 79 1.43 -11.34 3.49
C ASP A 79 0.02 -11.70 3.95
N TYR A 80 -0.74 -10.72 4.44
CA TYR A 80 -2.16 -10.92 4.73
C TYR A 80 -2.94 -11.42 3.50
N CYS A 81 -2.74 -10.80 2.34
CA CYS A 81 -3.44 -11.18 1.11
C CYS A 81 -3.13 -12.63 0.71
N LEU A 82 -1.86 -13.05 0.86
CA LEU A 82 -1.42 -14.42 0.62
C LEU A 82 -2.11 -15.41 1.56
N ILE A 83 -2.04 -15.16 2.87
CA ILE A 83 -2.68 -16.01 3.90
C ILE A 83 -4.19 -16.11 3.66
N LYS A 84 -4.85 -14.98 3.37
CA LYS A 84 -6.30 -14.95 3.09
C LYS A 84 -6.64 -15.80 1.86
N SER A 85 -5.85 -15.69 0.79
CA SER A 85 -6.04 -16.45 -0.44
C SER A 85 -5.91 -17.96 -0.18
N GLU A 86 -4.89 -18.37 0.58
CA GLU A 86 -4.67 -19.77 0.95
C GLU A 86 -5.84 -20.35 1.77
N ILE A 87 -6.34 -19.60 2.76
CA ILE A 87 -7.51 -20.01 3.56
C ILE A 87 -8.75 -20.19 2.67
N ILE A 88 -8.97 -19.28 1.71
CA ILE A 88 -10.08 -19.38 0.77
C ILE A 88 -9.94 -20.63 -0.09
N LYS A 89 -8.75 -20.88 -0.64
CA LYS A 89 -8.46 -22.07 -1.45
C LYS A 89 -8.72 -23.36 -0.67
N ASN A 90 -8.16 -23.48 0.53
CA ASN A 90 -8.35 -24.67 1.38
C ASN A 90 -9.82 -24.91 1.72
N LYS A 91 -10.60 -23.84 1.94
CA LYS A 91 -12.06 -23.96 2.17
C LYS A 91 -12.83 -24.41 0.93
N LEU A 92 -12.38 -24.03 -0.27
CA LEU A 92 -12.97 -24.52 -1.52
C LEU A 92 -12.66 -26.00 -1.73
N ASP A 93 -11.41 -26.41 -1.47
CA ASP A 93 -10.98 -27.80 -1.56
C ASP A 93 -11.78 -28.70 -0.59
N LEU A 94 -11.98 -28.25 0.65
CA LEU A 94 -12.82 -28.96 1.62
C LEU A 94 -14.27 -29.15 1.12
N LYS A 95 -14.87 -28.11 0.52
CA LYS A 95 -16.22 -28.23 -0.07
C LYS A 95 -16.27 -29.23 -1.21
N HIS A 96 -15.20 -29.32 -2.01
CA HIS A 96 -15.11 -30.30 -3.09
C HIS A 96 -15.08 -31.72 -2.53
N ILE A 97 -14.20 -31.99 -1.56
CA ILE A 97 -14.09 -33.30 -0.90
C ILE A 97 -15.42 -33.71 -0.26
N CYS A 98 -16.09 -32.80 0.46
CA CYS A 98 -17.40 -33.09 1.04
C CYS A 98 -18.44 -33.46 -0.02
N LYS A 99 -18.43 -32.79 -1.18
CA LYS A 99 -19.35 -33.09 -2.27
C LYS A 99 -19.09 -34.47 -2.86
N GLU A 100 -17.83 -34.84 -3.07
CA GLU A 100 -17.46 -36.18 -3.57
C GLU A 100 -17.96 -37.27 -2.61
N MET A 101 -17.73 -37.09 -1.31
CA MET A 101 -18.23 -38.03 -0.28
C MET A 101 -19.76 -38.14 -0.28
N ASP A 102 -20.48 -37.03 -0.42
CA ASP A 102 -21.94 -37.01 -0.48
C ASP A 102 -22.48 -37.75 -1.72
N ASP A 103 -21.79 -37.63 -2.86
CA ASP A 103 -22.18 -38.29 -4.09
C ASP A 103 -21.91 -39.81 -4.02
N GLU A 104 -20.77 -40.23 -3.45
CA GLU A 104 -20.50 -41.66 -3.16
C GLU A 104 -21.54 -42.26 -2.21
N LEU A 105 -21.90 -41.56 -1.13
CA LEU A 105 -22.92 -42.00 -0.19
C LEU A 105 -24.29 -42.18 -0.87
N LYS A 106 -24.67 -41.30 -1.79
CA LYS A 106 -25.92 -41.45 -2.57
C LYS A 106 -25.90 -42.71 -3.43
N ASP A 107 -24.77 -43.01 -4.06
CA ASP A 107 -24.67 -44.16 -4.95
C ASP A 107 -24.67 -45.49 -4.19
N ILE A 108 -24.04 -45.56 -3.01
CA ILE A 108 -24.15 -46.71 -2.09
C ILE A 108 -25.61 -46.94 -1.67
N ASN A 109 -26.33 -45.87 -1.31
CA ASN A 109 -27.72 -45.97 -0.89
C ASN A 109 -28.67 -46.38 -2.02
N LYS A 110 -28.36 -46.02 -3.28
CA LYS A 110 -29.10 -46.52 -4.45
C LYS A 110 -28.83 -47.99 -4.74
N ALA A 111 -27.60 -48.46 -4.53
CA ALA A 111 -27.23 -49.86 -4.77
C ALA A 111 -27.76 -50.84 -3.71
N SER A 112 -28.22 -50.32 -2.56
CA SER A 112 -28.72 -51.10 -1.42
C SER A 112 -30.25 -51.20 -1.35
N ASN A 113 -30.98 -50.59 -2.30
CA ASN A 113 -32.43 -50.67 -2.46
C ASN A 113 -32.79 -51.38 -3.77
#